data_AF-A0A0F9Z308-F1
#
_entry.id   AF-A0A0F9Z308-F1
#
_cell.length_a   1.000
_cell.length_b   1.000
_cell.length_c   1.000
_cell.angle_alpha   90.00
_cell.angle_beta   90.00
_cell.angle_gamma   90.00
#
_symmetry.space_group_name_H-M   'P 1'
#
loop_
_entity.id
_entity.type
_entity.pdbx_description
1 polymer ?
#
loop_
_entity_poly.entity_id
_entity_poly.type
_entity_poly.pdbx_seq_one_letter_code
_entity_poly.pdbx_strand_id
1 'polypeptide(L)'
;MKILSSIRFVFNRTWKADKGTFALYIFLQVILGFLYTGTIFFYSAIINAATGKSTLFGLGIIGIIVLRFVYEVITNFVDKFREYIWNILDIKQAIYNNQDFIRKLSTFDLPSFEDPSKNDLIWRTFNRFQMQFKWYIQYIVEFLQRVIMFIIILSIFMVGSPLIALFVLVAHIVPLIIRARFGEYTFTIF
;
A
#
# COMPACT_ATOMS: atom_id res chain seq x y z
N MET A 1 6.05 -5.57 20.62
CA MET A 1 4.72 -5.07 21.06
C MET A 1 4.40 -3.63 20.63
N LYS A 2 5.35 -2.67 20.67
CA LYS A 2 5.06 -1.25 20.33
C LYS A 2 4.62 -0.97 18.87
N ILE A 3 5.13 -1.73 17.89
CA ILE A 3 4.81 -1.51 16.46
C ILE A 3 3.35 -1.87 16.14
N LEU A 4 2.88 -3.03 16.63
CA LEU A 4 1.50 -3.48 16.44
C LEU A 4 0.49 -2.51 17.06
N SER A 5 0.79 -1.93 18.22
CA SER A 5 -0.06 -0.90 18.82
C SER A 5 -0.10 0.37 17.96
N SER A 6 1.02 0.78 17.35
CA SER A 6 1.07 1.95 16.46
C SER A 6 0.28 1.72 15.17
N ILE A 7 0.42 0.55 14.54
CA ILE A 7 -0.36 0.17 13.35
C ILE A 7 -1.86 0.16 13.68
N ARG A 8 -2.24 -0.50 14.78
CA ARG A 8 -3.64 -0.56 15.23
C ARG A 8 -4.19 0.83 15.52
N PHE A 9 -3.39 1.72 16.09
CA PHE A 9 -3.79 3.10 16.35
C PHE A 9 -4.03 3.87 15.06
N VAL A 10 -3.11 3.82 14.09
CA VAL A 10 -3.24 4.49 12.80
C VAL A 10 -4.45 3.98 12.02
N PHE A 11 -4.64 2.66 12.00
CA PHE A 11 -5.77 2.01 11.36
C PHE A 11 -7.10 2.43 11.99
N ASN A 12 -7.23 2.33 13.32
CA ASN A 12 -8.46 2.69 14.02
C ASN A 12 -8.82 4.17 13.85
N ARG A 13 -7.81 5.04 13.81
CA ARG A 13 -8.03 6.48 13.65
C ARG A 13 -8.48 6.82 12.24
N THR A 14 -7.86 6.19 11.23
CA THR A 14 -8.30 6.28 9.84
C THR A 14 -9.74 5.79 9.68
N TRP A 15 -10.05 4.63 10.27
CA TRP A 15 -11.40 4.06 10.25
C TRP A 15 -12.42 4.99 10.90
N LYS A 16 -12.06 5.68 11.99
CA LYS A 16 -12.94 6.67 12.63
C LYS A 16 -13.13 7.94 11.79
N ALA A 17 -12.14 8.34 11.00
CA ALA A 17 -12.23 9.53 10.16
C ALA A 17 -13.22 9.34 9.00
N ASP A 18 -13.10 8.25 8.24
CA ASP A 18 -14.08 7.87 7.22
C ASP A 18 -13.98 6.38 6.86
N LYS A 19 -14.93 5.59 7.38
CA LYS A 19 -15.02 4.15 7.14
C LYS A 19 -15.26 3.82 5.66
N GLY A 20 -16.13 4.58 4.99
CA GLY A 20 -16.58 4.26 3.64
C GLY A 20 -15.46 4.45 2.62
N THR A 21 -14.82 5.62 2.67
CA THR A 21 -13.70 5.95 1.77
C THR A 21 -12.51 5.03 2.05
N PHE A 22 -12.23 4.71 3.31
CA PHE A 22 -11.13 3.82 3.67
C PHE A 22 -11.38 2.36 3.24
N ALA A 23 -12.58 1.82 3.42
CA ALA A 23 -12.94 0.48 2.96
C ALA A 23 -12.86 0.39 1.43
N LEU A 24 -13.35 1.39 0.71
CA LEU A 24 -13.23 1.48 -0.74
C LEU A 24 -11.76 1.53 -1.19
N TYR A 25 -10.92 2.30 -0.49
CA TYR A 25 -9.50 2.38 -0.78
C TYR A 25 -8.81 1.02 -0.62
N ILE A 26 -9.05 0.30 0.48
CA ILE A 26 -8.53 -1.05 0.70
C ILE A 26 -9.01 -2.00 -0.41
N PHE A 27 -10.30 -1.95 -0.76
CA PHE A 27 -10.86 -2.79 -1.80
C PHE A 27 -10.19 -2.56 -3.17
N LEU A 28 -9.99 -1.29 -3.56
CA LEU A 28 -9.27 -0.94 -4.79
C LEU A 28 -7.82 -1.44 -4.77
N GLN A 29 -7.16 -1.41 -3.61
CA GLN A 29 -5.79 -1.90 -3.45
C GLN A 29 -5.70 -3.42 -3.62
N VAL A 30 -6.71 -4.16 -3.14
CA VAL A 30 -6.83 -5.61 -3.39
C VAL A 30 -7.02 -5.87 -4.89
N ILE A 31 -7.94 -5.17 -5.55
CA ILE A 31 -8.17 -5.30 -7.01
C ILE A 31 -6.89 -5.02 -7.79
N LEU A 32 -6.18 -3.93 -7.48
CA LEU A 32 -4.93 -3.58 -8.15
C LEU A 32 -3.84 -4.62 -7.92
N GLY A 33 -3.79 -5.25 -6.74
CA GLY A 33 -2.92 -6.40 -6.50
C GLY A 33 -3.16 -7.52 -7.52
N PHE A 34 -4.43 -7.90 -7.75
CA PHE A 34 -4.78 -8.89 -8.77
C PHE A 34 -4.46 -8.44 -10.19
N LEU A 35 -4.77 -7.17 -10.54
CA LEU A 35 -4.49 -6.63 -11.86
C LEU A 35 -2.98 -6.53 -12.15
N TYR A 36 -2.14 -6.20 -11.19
CA TYR A 36 -0.70 -6.19 -11.45
C TYR A 36 -0.11 -7.60 -11.62
N THR A 37 -0.72 -8.62 -11.01
CA THR A 37 -0.30 -10.01 -11.27
C THR A 37 -0.79 -10.53 -12.62
N GLY A 38 -1.93 -10.05 -13.13
CA GLY A 38 -2.48 -10.51 -14.39
C GLY A 38 -1.57 -10.28 -15.61
N THR A 39 -0.67 -9.30 -15.54
CA THR A 39 0.34 -9.01 -16.59
C THR A 39 1.24 -10.21 -16.90
N ILE A 40 1.48 -11.11 -15.93
CA ILE A 40 2.26 -12.34 -16.12
C ILE A 40 1.60 -13.26 -17.16
N PHE A 41 0.27 -13.39 -17.14
CA PHE A 41 -0.46 -14.22 -18.09
C PHE A 41 -0.36 -13.70 -19.52
N PHE A 42 -0.32 -12.37 -19.71
CA PHE A 42 -0.12 -11.77 -21.03
C PHE A 42 1.26 -12.08 -21.60
N TYR A 43 2.34 -12.02 -20.79
CA TYR A 43 3.66 -12.42 -21.24
C TYR A 43 3.70 -13.89 -21.65
N SER A 44 3.09 -14.77 -20.86
CA SER A 44 2.98 -16.19 -21.21
C SER A 44 2.20 -16.41 -22.51
N ALA A 45 1.08 -15.70 -22.70
CA ALA A 45 0.27 -15.80 -23.91
C ALA A 45 1.02 -15.32 -25.16
N ILE A 46 1.79 -14.24 -25.06
CA ILE A 46 2.62 -13.72 -26.16
C ILE A 46 3.70 -14.74 -26.54
N ILE A 47 4.39 -15.33 -25.57
CA ILE A 47 5.43 -16.35 -25.80
C ILE A 47 4.82 -17.59 -26.47
N ASN A 48 3.67 -18.06 -26.00
CA ASN A 48 2.97 -19.21 -26.58
C ASN A 48 2.52 -18.92 -28.02
N ALA A 49 1.98 -17.73 -28.28
CA ALA A 49 1.58 -17.31 -29.63
C ALA A 49 2.78 -17.21 -30.59
N ALA A 50 3.92 -16.68 -30.13
CA ALA A 50 5.14 -16.56 -30.91
C ALA A 50 5.79 -17.93 -31.22
N THR A 51 5.60 -18.92 -30.34
CA THR A 51 6.13 -20.29 -30.52
C THR A 51 5.16 -21.23 -31.24
N GLY A 52 4.03 -20.72 -31.75
CA GLY A 52 3.03 -21.52 -32.45
C GLY A 52 2.25 -22.48 -31.55
N LYS A 53 2.33 -22.33 -30.22
CA LYS A 53 1.56 -23.11 -29.25
C LYS A 53 0.17 -22.51 -29.08
N SER A 54 -0.80 -23.34 -28.71
CA SER A 54 -2.16 -22.86 -28.42
C SER A 54 -2.14 -21.83 -27.30
N THR A 55 -2.74 -20.68 -27.54
CA THR A 55 -2.90 -19.63 -26.54
C THR A 55 -4.12 -19.94 -25.66
N LEU A 56 -4.14 -19.43 -24.43
CA LEU A 56 -5.22 -19.67 -23.45
C LEU A 56 -6.63 -19.31 -23.94
N PHE A 57 -6.73 -18.51 -25.01
CA PHE A 57 -8.00 -18.05 -25.61
C PHE A 57 -8.12 -18.33 -27.10
N GLY A 58 -7.20 -19.11 -27.70
CA GLY A 58 -7.15 -19.31 -29.16
C GLY A 58 -6.93 -18.01 -29.97
N LEU A 59 -6.62 -16.90 -29.30
CA LEU A 59 -6.33 -15.62 -29.92
C LEU A 59 -4.95 -15.66 -30.56
N GLY A 60 -4.85 -15.15 -31.79
CA GLY A 60 -3.56 -14.83 -32.41
C GLY A 60 -2.86 -13.66 -31.71
N ILE A 61 -1.61 -13.39 -32.10
CA ILE A 61 -0.76 -12.34 -31.50
C ILE A 61 -1.48 -10.98 -31.45
N ILE A 62 -2.16 -10.60 -32.54
CA ILE A 62 -2.89 -9.32 -32.64
C ILE A 62 -4.03 -9.26 -31.59
N GLY A 63 -4.78 -10.35 -31.42
CA GLY A 63 -5.86 -10.42 -30.45
C GLY A 63 -5.35 -10.29 -29.00
N ILE A 64 -4.21 -10.89 -28.69
CA ILE A 64 -3.56 -10.77 -27.38
C ILE A 64 -3.10 -9.32 -27.12
N ILE A 65 -2.55 -8.65 -28.14
CA ILE A 65 -2.13 -7.24 -28.03
C ILE A 65 -3.34 -6.34 -27.73
N VAL A 66 -4.46 -6.52 -28.43
CA VAL A 66 -5.69 -5.76 -28.19
C VAL A 66 -6.22 -6.02 -26.78
N LEU A 67 -6.28 -7.29 -26.36
CA LEU A 67 -6.71 -7.65 -25.00
C LEU A 67 -5.82 -7.00 -23.94
N ARG A 68 -4.49 -7.00 -24.15
CA ARG A 68 -3.53 -6.34 -23.26
C ARG A 68 -3.75 -4.84 -23.19
N PHE A 69 -4.02 -4.20 -24.33
CA PHE A 69 -4.31 -2.77 -24.36
C PHE A 69 -5.55 -2.42 -23.52
N VAL A 70 -6.66 -3.15 -23.72
CA VAL A 70 -7.89 -2.96 -22.93
C VAL A 70 -7.62 -3.18 -21.44
N TYR A 71 -6.85 -4.22 -21.12
CA TYR A 71 -6.44 -4.53 -19.76
C TYR A 71 -5.66 -3.40 -19.08
N GLU A 72 -4.69 -2.80 -19.78
CA GLU A 72 -3.89 -1.69 -19.26
C GLU A 72 -4.72 -0.41 -19.10
N VAL A 73 -5.68 -0.15 -20.00
CA VAL A 73 -6.61 0.96 -19.84
C VAL A 73 -7.46 0.80 -18.57
N ILE A 74 -7.99 -0.39 -18.33
CA ILE A 74 -8.77 -0.69 -17.10
C ILE A 74 -7.87 -0.55 -15.87
N THR A 75 -6.67 -1.11 -15.91
CA THR A 75 -5.73 -1.06 -14.77
C THR A 75 -5.35 0.37 -14.43
N ASN A 76 -5.00 1.19 -15.43
CA ASN A 76 -4.70 2.61 -15.24
C ASN A 76 -5.91 3.39 -14.71
N PHE A 77 -7.11 3.10 -15.20
CA PHE A 77 -8.32 3.75 -14.70
C PHE A 77 -8.55 3.44 -13.21
N VAL A 78 -8.43 2.17 -12.80
CA VAL A 78 -8.56 1.76 -11.40
C VAL A 78 -7.47 2.40 -10.54
N ASP A 79 -6.22 2.47 -11.03
CA ASP A 79 -5.10 3.07 -10.31
C ASP A 79 -5.31 4.57 -10.06
N LYS A 80 -5.82 5.30 -11.06
CA LYS A 80 -6.15 6.72 -10.94
C LYS A 80 -7.38 6.98 -10.08
N PHE A 81 -8.39 6.12 -10.18
CA PHE A 81 -9.54 6.19 -9.28
C PHE A 81 -9.13 5.92 -7.83
N ARG A 82 -8.23 4.97 -7.59
CA ARG A 82 -7.65 4.71 -6.27
C ARG A 82 -6.88 5.92 -5.74
N GLU A 83 -6.08 6.58 -6.57
CA GLU A 83 -5.35 7.82 -6.21
C GLU A 83 -6.31 8.96 -5.82
N TYR A 84 -7.42 9.11 -6.56
CA TYR A 84 -8.47 10.07 -6.22
C TYR A 84 -9.12 9.78 -4.85
N ILE A 85 -9.50 8.52 -4.59
CA ILE A 85 -10.07 8.09 -3.31
C ILE A 85 -9.09 8.30 -2.16
N TRP A 86 -7.79 8.06 -2.39
CA TRP A 86 -6.75 8.36 -1.41
C TRP A 86 -6.70 9.84 -1.03
N ASN A 87 -6.75 10.74 -2.01
CA ASN A 87 -6.72 12.18 -1.74
C ASN A 87 -7.95 12.63 -0.93
N ILE A 88 -9.13 12.08 -1.20
CA ILE A 88 -10.33 12.34 -0.38
C ILE A 88 -10.10 11.85 1.05
N LEU A 89 -9.57 10.64 1.22
CA LEU A 89 -9.32 10.06 2.53
C LEU A 89 -8.32 10.89 3.33
N ASP A 90 -7.23 11.35 2.69
CA ASP A 90 -6.19 12.19 3.29
C ASP A 90 -6.78 13.49 3.85
N ILE A 91 -7.60 14.19 3.05
CA ILE A 91 -8.28 15.41 3.49
C ILE A 91 -9.19 15.14 4.69
N LYS A 92 -10.02 14.09 4.64
CA LYS A 92 -10.93 13.75 5.73
C LYS A 92 -10.19 13.36 7.00
N GLN A 93 -9.08 12.62 6.88
CA GLN A 93 -8.21 12.30 8.01
C GLN A 93 -7.59 13.56 8.62
N ALA A 94 -7.08 14.48 7.79
CA ALA A 94 -6.50 15.72 8.26
C ALA A 94 -7.52 16.54 9.07
N ILE A 95 -8.75 16.69 8.55
CA ILE A 95 -9.85 17.39 9.25
C ILE A 95 -10.18 16.70 10.58
N TYR A 96 -10.43 15.39 10.58
CA TYR A 96 -10.76 14.63 11.79
C TYR A 96 -9.66 14.73 12.85
N ASN A 97 -8.40 14.58 12.43
CA ASN A 97 -7.28 14.61 13.34
C ASN A 97 -7.05 16.02 13.93
N ASN A 98 -7.21 17.08 13.13
CA ASN A 98 -7.16 18.46 13.61
C ASN A 98 -8.26 18.75 14.64
N GLN A 99 -9.51 18.33 14.35
CA GLN A 99 -10.62 18.52 15.28
C GLN A 99 -10.41 17.79 16.60
N ASP A 100 -9.96 16.54 16.57
CA ASP A 100 -9.65 15.78 17.78
C ASP A 100 -8.48 16.38 18.57
N PHE A 101 -7.48 16.92 17.86
CA PHE A 101 -6.34 17.59 18.49
C PHE A 101 -6.77 18.89 19.19
N ILE A 102 -7.51 19.78 18.51
CA ILE A 102 -8.02 21.02 19.08
C ILE A 102 -8.93 20.73 20.29
N ARG A 103 -9.81 19.73 20.18
CA ARG A 103 -10.68 19.32 21.29
C ARG A 103 -9.89 18.87 22.51
N LYS A 104 -8.77 18.16 22.33
CA LYS A 104 -7.89 17.79 23.45
C LYS A 104 -7.16 19.00 24.02
N LEU A 105 -6.70 19.90 23.15
CA LEU A 105 -6.08 21.14 23.61
C LEU A 105 -7.01 21.97 24.48
N SER A 106 -8.30 22.06 24.13
CA SER A 106 -9.29 22.79 24.93
C SER A 106 -9.56 22.19 26.30
N THR A 107 -9.10 20.96 26.58
CA THR A 107 -9.24 20.32 27.91
C THR A 107 -8.03 20.52 28.81
N PHE A 108 -6.94 21.11 28.30
CA PHE A 108 -5.78 21.41 29.13
C PHE A 108 -5.99 22.68 29.96
N ASP A 109 -5.46 22.66 31.16
CA ASP A 109 -5.41 23.79 32.08
C ASP A 109 -4.25 24.73 31.71
N LEU A 110 -4.32 26.00 32.13
CA LEU A 110 -3.27 27.01 31.93
C LEU A 110 -1.86 26.52 32.34
N PRO A 111 -1.69 25.83 33.49
CA PRO A 111 -0.39 25.28 33.88
C PRO A 111 0.22 24.31 32.86
N SER A 112 -0.61 23.62 32.08
CA SER A 112 -0.12 22.72 31.03
C SER A 112 0.44 23.46 29.81
N PHE A 113 0.08 24.74 29.61
CA PHE A 113 0.67 25.60 28.56
C PHE A 113 1.91 26.35 29.04
N GLU A 114 2.03 26.58 30.35
CA GLU A 114 3.18 27.23 30.97
C GLU A 114 4.38 26.30 31.14
N ASP A 115 4.14 24.98 31.23
CA ASP A 115 5.20 23.96 31.25
C ASP A 115 5.89 23.86 29.86
N PRO A 116 7.18 24.23 29.75
CA PRO A 116 7.91 24.22 28.47
C PRO A 116 7.95 22.84 27.81
N SER A 117 7.95 21.76 28.60
CA SER A 117 8.01 20.39 28.09
C SER A 117 6.71 19.98 27.40
N LYS A 118 5.57 20.41 27.92
CA LYS A 118 4.25 20.17 27.34
C LYS A 118 3.99 21.06 26.14
N ASN A 119 4.41 22.32 26.19
CA ASN A 119 4.29 23.24 25.07
C ASN A 119 5.08 22.74 23.85
N ASP A 120 6.34 22.31 24.01
CA ASP A 120 7.12 21.68 22.93
C ASP A 120 6.41 20.42 22.38
N LEU A 121 5.88 19.57 23.26
CA LEU A 121 5.15 18.37 22.86
C LEU A 121 3.91 18.72 22.00
N ILE A 122 3.14 19.73 22.40
CA ILE A 122 1.96 20.23 21.66
C ILE A 122 2.39 20.72 20.27
N TRP A 123 3.41 21.56 20.21
CA TRP A 123 3.92 22.15 18.97
C TRP A 123 4.44 21.07 18.01
N ARG A 124 5.25 20.14 18.53
CA ARG A 124 5.78 19.01 17.75
C ARG A 124 4.67 18.08 17.29
N THR A 125 3.69 17.80 18.14
CA THR A 125 2.55 16.95 17.77
C THR A 125 1.78 17.60 16.62
N PHE A 126 1.39 18.87 16.75
CA PHE A 126 0.64 19.61 15.73
C PHE A 126 1.31 19.56 14.35
N ASN A 127 2.61 19.83 14.29
CA ASN A 127 3.33 19.87 13.02
C ASN A 127 3.60 18.49 12.41
N ARG A 128 3.79 17.46 13.25
CA ARG A 128 4.21 16.13 12.77
C ARG A 128 3.04 15.19 12.51
N PHE A 129 1.92 15.34 13.23
CA PHE A 129 0.89 14.29 13.20
C PHE A 129 0.25 14.17 11.82
N GLN A 130 0.01 15.26 11.09
CA GLN A 130 -0.66 15.20 9.78
C GLN A 130 0.17 14.41 8.76
N MET A 131 1.46 14.77 8.63
CA MET A 131 2.37 14.12 7.68
C MET A 131 2.66 12.67 8.07
N GLN A 132 2.94 12.41 9.35
CA GLN A 132 3.26 11.06 9.82
C GLN A 132 2.08 10.11 9.64
N PHE A 133 0.85 10.55 9.95
CA PHE A 133 -0.34 9.70 9.77
C PHE A 133 -0.56 9.31 8.32
N LYS A 134 -0.49 10.28 7.41
CA LYS A 134 -0.61 10.07 5.96
C LYS A 134 0.38 9.01 5.48
N TRP A 135 1.65 9.16 5.85
CA TRP A 135 2.70 8.25 5.39
C TRP A 135 2.51 6.86 5.97
N TYR A 136 2.23 6.73 7.27
CA TYR A 136 2.04 5.43 7.91
C TYR A 136 0.86 4.67 7.30
N ILE A 137 -0.30 5.31 7.12
CA ILE A 137 -1.46 4.60 6.56
C ILE A 137 -1.25 4.25 5.09
N GLN A 138 -0.59 5.12 4.32
CA GLN A 138 -0.21 4.81 2.94
C GLN A 138 0.68 3.57 2.88
N TYR A 139 1.77 3.53 3.66
CA TYR A 139 2.68 2.39 3.70
C TYR A 139 2.01 1.10 4.17
N ILE A 140 1.13 1.16 5.19
CA ILE A 140 0.39 -0.01 5.67
C ILE A 140 -0.47 -0.61 4.55
N VAL A 141 -1.16 0.23 3.79
CA VAL A 141 -2.07 -0.24 2.73
C VAL A 141 -1.30 -0.67 1.48
N GLU A 142 -0.25 0.05 1.08
CA GLU A 142 0.63 -0.39 -0.02
C GLU A 142 1.33 -1.70 0.31
N PHE A 143 1.71 -1.91 1.57
CA PHE A 143 2.26 -3.18 2.02
C PHE A 143 1.26 -4.33 1.82
N LEU A 144 -0.02 -4.12 2.13
CA LEU A 144 -1.08 -5.11 1.89
C LEU A 144 -1.15 -5.49 0.40
N GLN A 145 -1.15 -4.51 -0.50
CA GLN A 145 -1.15 -4.75 -1.95
C GLN A 145 0.06 -5.61 -2.38
N ARG A 146 1.26 -5.26 -1.90
CA ARG A 146 2.50 -6.00 -2.22
C ARG A 146 2.47 -7.43 -1.67
N VAL A 147 1.91 -7.63 -0.48
CA VAL A 147 1.74 -8.98 0.11
C VAL A 147 0.78 -9.82 -0.74
N ILE A 148 -0.34 -9.25 -1.21
CA ILE A 148 -1.29 -9.95 -2.09
C ILE A 148 -0.59 -10.36 -3.39
N MET A 149 0.11 -9.44 -4.05
CA MET A 149 0.88 -9.75 -5.26
C MET A 149 1.90 -10.86 -5.01
N PHE A 150 2.66 -10.78 -3.91
CA PHE A 150 3.65 -11.77 -3.55
C PHE A 150 3.04 -13.16 -3.35
N ILE A 151 1.90 -13.25 -2.65
CA ILE A 151 1.20 -14.52 -2.42
C ILE A 151 0.76 -15.12 -3.76
N ILE A 152 0.11 -14.34 -4.63
CA ILE A 152 -0.40 -14.84 -5.92
C ILE A 152 0.77 -15.30 -6.80
N ILE A 153 1.82 -14.49 -6.91
CA ILE A 153 3.02 -14.82 -7.70
C ILE A 153 3.67 -16.11 -7.17
N LEU A 154 3.81 -16.23 -5.85
CA LEU A 154 4.37 -17.43 -5.23
C LEU A 154 3.49 -18.66 -5.51
N SER A 155 2.16 -18.53 -5.44
CA SER A 155 1.22 -19.60 -5.79
C SER A 155 1.37 -20.03 -7.26
N ILE A 156 1.49 -19.09 -8.20
CA ILE A 156 1.70 -19.39 -9.62
C ILE A 156 3.01 -20.16 -9.81
N PHE A 157 4.12 -19.71 -9.20
CA PHE A 157 5.40 -20.39 -9.30
C PHE A 157 5.39 -21.76 -8.63
N MET A 158 4.72 -21.92 -7.48
CA MET A 158 4.59 -23.23 -6.83
C MET A 158 3.84 -24.24 -7.70
N VAL A 159 2.83 -23.81 -8.46
CA VAL A 159 2.11 -24.68 -9.41
C VAL A 159 2.99 -25.03 -10.62
N GLY A 160 3.76 -24.07 -11.16
CA GLY A 160 4.60 -24.30 -12.33
C GLY A 160 5.88 -25.10 -12.03
N SER A 161 6.59 -24.73 -10.96
CA SER A 161 7.79 -25.41 -10.48
C SER A 161 8.13 -24.97 -9.04
N PRO A 162 7.89 -25.83 -8.04
CA PRO A 162 8.20 -25.52 -6.62
C PRO A 162 9.67 -25.15 -6.37
N LEU A 163 10.59 -25.72 -7.15
CA LEU A 163 12.02 -25.42 -7.03
C LEU A 163 12.34 -23.98 -7.47
N ILE A 164 11.73 -23.51 -8.57
CA ILE A 164 11.89 -22.12 -9.01
C ILE A 164 11.30 -21.17 -7.97
N ALA A 165 10.14 -21.49 -7.39
CA ALA A 165 9.55 -20.71 -6.31
C ALA A 165 10.49 -20.57 -5.11
N LEU A 166 11.14 -21.66 -4.69
CA LEU A 166 12.13 -21.66 -3.61
C LEU A 166 13.34 -20.76 -3.94
N PHE A 167 13.90 -20.87 -5.15
CA PHE A 167 15.02 -20.01 -5.55
C PHE A 167 14.65 -18.54 -5.60
N VAL A 168 13.44 -18.20 -6.06
CA VAL A 168 12.93 -16.82 -6.04
C VAL A 168 12.83 -16.29 -4.61
N LEU A 169 12.33 -17.10 -3.66
CA LEU A 169 12.28 -16.73 -2.24
C LEU A 169 13.68 -16.45 -1.68
N VAL A 170 14.62 -17.37 -1.89
CA VAL A 170 16.00 -17.22 -1.40
C VAL A 170 16.68 -16.00 -2.02
N ALA A 171 16.49 -15.75 -3.32
CA ALA A 171 17.03 -14.59 -4.00
C ALA A 171 16.51 -13.25 -3.41
N HIS A 172 15.28 -13.22 -2.88
CA HIS A 172 14.71 -12.02 -2.27
C HIS A 172 15.16 -11.78 -0.81
N ILE A 173 15.73 -12.78 -0.13
CA ILE A 173 16.25 -12.62 1.24
C ILE A 173 17.44 -11.65 1.25
N VAL A 174 18.36 -11.75 0.28
CA VAL A 174 19.58 -10.93 0.24
C VAL A 174 19.27 -9.43 0.09
N PRO A 175 18.47 -8.97 -0.90
CA PRO A 175 18.05 -7.57 -0.99
C PRO A 175 17.29 -7.09 0.24
N LEU A 176 16.49 -7.96 0.87
CA LEU A 176 15.72 -7.61 2.07
C LEU A 176 16.63 -7.36 3.27
N ILE A 177 17.65 -8.19 3.48
CA ILE A 177 18.66 -7.98 4.53
C ILE A 177 19.45 -6.69 4.29
N ILE A 178 19.88 -6.46 3.04
CA ILE A 178 20.61 -5.24 2.65
C ILE A 178 19.73 -4.02 2.94
N ARG A 179 18.49 -3.98 2.42
CA ARG A 179 17.58 -2.85 2.62
C ARG A 179 17.16 -2.66 4.08
N ALA A 180 17.04 -3.73 4.86
CA ALA A 180 16.73 -3.61 6.29
C ALA A 180 17.89 -2.96 7.06
N ARG A 181 19.14 -3.39 6.82
CA ARG A 181 20.33 -2.81 7.46
C ARG A 181 20.63 -1.38 7.01
N PHE A 182 20.45 -1.08 5.73
CA PHE A 182 20.68 0.27 5.20
C PHE A 182 19.46 1.21 5.37
N GLY A 183 18.27 0.66 5.59
CA GLY A 183 17.04 1.43 5.85
C GLY A 183 17.08 2.17 7.20
N GLU A 184 17.79 1.63 8.20
CA GLU A 184 18.02 2.33 9.48
C GLU A 184 18.72 3.68 9.28
N TYR A 185 19.63 3.77 8.29
CA TYR A 185 20.31 5.02 7.94
C TYR A 185 19.40 6.04 7.22
N THR A 186 18.31 5.59 6.60
CA THR A 186 17.40 6.48 5.84
C THR A 186 16.28 7.04 6.71
N PHE A 187 15.89 6.34 7.78
CA PHE A 187 14.81 6.77 8.66
C PHE A 187 15.26 7.50 9.93
N THR A 188 16.57 7.65 10.20
CA THR A 188 17.10 8.33 11.40
C THR A 188 16.27 7.99 12.64
N ILE A 189 16.09 6.70 12.91
CA ILE A 189 15.55 6.24 14.20
C ILE A 189 16.74 6.27 15.16
N PHE A 190 17.01 7.46 15.72
CA PHE A 190 17.84 7.63 16.91
C PHE A 190 16.93 7.85 18.11
#